data_AF-A0A316DT85-F1
#
_entry.id   AF-A0A316DT85-F1
#
_cell.length_a   1.000
_cell.length_b   1.000
_cell.length_c   1.000
_cell.angle_alpha   90.00
_cell.angle_beta   90.00
_cell.angle_gamma   90.00
#
_symmetry.space_group_name_H-M   'P 1'
#
loop_
_entity.id
_entity.type
_entity.pdbx_description
1 polymer ?
#
loop_
_entity_poly.entity_id
_entity_poly.type
_entity_poly.pdbx_seq_one_letter_code
_entity_poly.pdbx_strand_id
1 'polypeptide(L)'
;MTKPLKSGNQKNTKAKEGQNPLSTFERGLLDELKTKGHAEELVDHYWGTINYVSNLIKASELKAGLILSFYGIILNFIYQSAETVLRSEANPTPLYILTSLWFIATVISVFYSVRCFIPKLEGNYDDNVFYFGDVINKFGTIKEFSKKFYDVSINEKEVFEQLGEQIYINSKIAAWKFRNVQRSIRFLVISLVLLFVTAVYFGLHRIV
;
A
#
# COMPACT_ATOMS: atom_id res chain seq x y z
N MET A 1 -26.97 -59.92 26.48
CA MET A 1 -26.94 -61.39 26.24
C MET A 1 -26.94 -61.55 24.72
N THR A 2 -25.91 -62.03 24.04
CA THR A 2 -25.07 -63.21 24.27
C THR A 2 -23.62 -62.98 23.76
N LYS A 3 -22.65 -63.38 24.59
CA LYS A 3 -21.25 -63.72 24.25
C LYS A 3 -21.22 -65.15 23.64
N PRO A 4 -20.07 -65.77 23.30
CA PRO A 4 -18.76 -65.32 22.75
C PRO A 4 -18.29 -66.25 21.59
N LEU A 5 -17.04 -66.15 21.11
CA LEU A 5 -16.15 -67.32 20.94
C LEU A 5 -14.67 -66.91 20.75
N LYS A 6 -13.83 -67.56 21.55
CA LYS A 6 -12.36 -67.47 21.67
C LYS A 6 -11.65 -68.01 20.43
N SER A 7 -10.39 -67.59 20.27
CA SER A 7 -9.19 -68.46 20.41
C SER A 7 -8.17 -68.21 19.29
N GLY A 8 -6.91 -67.98 19.67
CA GLY A 8 -5.79 -67.98 18.72
C GLY A 8 -4.57 -67.22 19.23
N ASN A 9 -3.83 -67.85 20.13
CA ASN A 9 -2.54 -67.40 20.66
C ASN A 9 -1.40 -67.77 19.68
N GLN A 10 -0.21 -67.18 19.87
CA GLN A 10 1.10 -67.44 19.22
C GLN A 10 1.33 -66.73 17.87
N LYS A 11 2.46 -66.06 17.61
CA LYS A 11 3.83 -66.21 18.13
C LYS A 11 4.64 -64.95 17.82
N ASN A 12 5.60 -64.68 18.70
CA ASN A 12 6.76 -63.80 18.53
C ASN A 12 7.30 -63.71 17.08
N THR A 13 7.50 -62.48 16.62
CA THR A 13 8.72 -62.12 15.89
C THR A 13 9.25 -60.80 16.43
N LYS A 14 10.04 -60.88 17.50
CA LYS A 14 11.11 -59.89 17.72
C LYS A 14 12.11 -60.09 16.57
N ALA A 15 12.01 -59.25 15.54
CA ALA A 15 13.16 -58.92 14.72
C ALA A 15 13.70 -57.59 15.23
N LYS A 16 14.78 -57.70 16.03
CA LYS A 16 15.72 -56.60 16.26
C LYS A 16 16.43 -56.27 14.95
N GLU A 17 16.95 -55.03 14.90
CA GLU A 17 17.93 -54.49 13.94
C GLU A 17 17.35 -54.15 12.54
N GLY A 18 17.53 -52.95 11.99
CA GLY A 18 18.55 -51.94 12.27
C GLY A 18 17.99 -50.56 12.58
N GLN A 19 18.58 -49.93 13.59
CA GLN A 19 18.81 -48.50 13.55
C GLN A 19 19.51 -48.21 12.21
N ASN A 20 18.82 -47.60 11.25
CA ASN A 20 19.51 -47.00 10.11
C ASN A 20 19.98 -45.62 10.60
N PRO A 21 21.28 -45.41 10.81
CA PRO A 21 21.81 -44.16 11.31
C PRO A 21 21.84 -43.20 10.13
N LEU A 22 20.69 -42.60 9.81
CA LEU A 22 20.79 -41.17 9.50
C LEU A 22 21.29 -40.58 10.81
N SER A 23 22.61 -40.42 10.90
CA SER A 23 23.32 -40.21 12.16
C SER A 23 22.65 -39.05 12.89
N THR A 24 22.61 -39.05 14.23
CA THR A 24 22.02 -37.94 15.00
C THR A 24 22.53 -36.57 14.51
N PHE A 25 23.74 -36.55 13.96
CA PHE A 25 24.34 -35.46 13.21
C PHE A 25 23.62 -35.09 11.89
N GLU A 26 23.31 -36.04 11.01
CA GLU A 26 22.52 -35.80 9.79
C GLU A 26 21.10 -35.33 10.09
N ARG A 27 20.45 -35.84 11.14
CA ARG A 27 19.15 -35.30 11.59
C ARG A 27 19.26 -33.87 12.10
N GLY A 28 20.30 -33.58 12.90
CA GLY A 28 20.61 -32.23 13.34
C GLY A 28 20.87 -31.27 12.17
N LEU A 29 21.62 -31.72 11.16
CA LEU A 29 21.84 -30.94 9.93
C LEU A 29 20.57 -30.74 9.11
N LEU A 30 19.71 -31.76 8.98
CA LEU A 30 18.44 -31.62 8.25
C LEU A 30 17.48 -30.65 8.96
N ASP A 31 17.39 -30.73 10.28
CA ASP A 31 16.58 -29.78 11.06
C ASP A 31 17.17 -28.36 10.95
N GLU A 32 18.50 -28.20 11.05
CA GLU A 32 19.16 -26.90 10.87
C GLU A 32 18.96 -26.33 9.46
N LEU A 33 19.09 -27.15 8.41
CA LEU A 33 18.83 -26.75 7.01
C LEU A 33 17.37 -26.38 6.79
N LYS A 34 16.43 -27.12 7.38
CA LYS A 34 14.99 -26.82 7.29
C LYS A 34 14.63 -25.53 8.03
N THR A 35 15.29 -25.26 9.15
CA THR A 35 15.12 -24.03 9.92
C THR A 35 15.69 -22.83 9.16
N LYS A 36 16.89 -22.96 8.58
CA LYS A 36 17.50 -21.94 7.72
C LYS A 36 16.66 -21.64 6.46
N GLY A 37 16.16 -22.68 5.79
CA GLY A 37 15.27 -22.51 4.64
C GLY A 37 13.95 -21.83 5.00
N HIS A 38 13.40 -22.10 6.20
CA HIS A 38 12.21 -21.41 6.69
C HIS A 38 12.45 -19.93 6.99
N ALA A 39 13.60 -19.60 7.57
CA ALA A 39 14.00 -18.22 7.83
C ALA A 39 14.14 -17.40 6.53
N GLU A 40 14.80 -17.96 5.51
CA GLU A 40 14.93 -17.34 4.19
C GLU A 40 13.56 -17.11 3.53
N GLU A 41 12.68 -18.12 3.54
CA GLU A 41 11.31 -18.00 3.03
C GLU A 41 10.51 -16.90 3.77
N LEU A 42 10.73 -16.76 5.08
CA LEU A 42 10.09 -15.73 5.88
C LEU A 42 10.61 -14.34 5.49
N VAL A 43 11.92 -14.14 5.34
CA VAL A 43 12.50 -12.86 4.88
C VAL A 43 11.90 -12.47 3.52
N ASP A 44 11.81 -13.43 2.58
CA ASP A 44 11.20 -13.21 1.27
C ASP A 44 9.72 -12.79 1.39
N HIS A 45 8.98 -13.38 2.32
CA HIS A 45 7.59 -13.00 2.58
C HIS A 45 7.45 -11.55 3.10
N TYR A 46 8.33 -11.15 4.02
CA TYR A 46 8.35 -9.77 4.53
C TYR A 46 8.70 -8.78 3.42
N TRP A 47 9.73 -9.07 2.61
CA TRP A 47 10.10 -8.22 1.48
C TRP A 47 9.01 -8.17 0.41
N GLY A 48 8.36 -9.30 0.15
CA GLY A 48 7.17 -9.39 -0.70
C GLY A 48 6.04 -8.48 -0.21
N THR A 49 5.80 -8.44 1.10
CA THR A 49 4.79 -7.57 1.71
C THR A 49 5.17 -6.08 1.59
N ILE A 50 6.42 -5.72 1.87
CA ILE A 50 6.94 -4.35 1.69
C ILE A 50 6.76 -3.90 0.24
N ASN A 51 7.11 -4.76 -0.72
CA ASN A 51 6.95 -4.49 -2.15
C ASN A 51 5.48 -4.33 -2.55
N TYR A 52 4.60 -5.18 -2.03
CA TYR A 52 3.16 -5.05 -2.24
C TYR A 52 2.64 -3.69 -1.75
N VAL A 53 3.00 -3.28 -0.53
CA VAL A 53 2.60 -1.99 0.05
C VAL A 53 3.20 -0.80 -0.73
N SER A 54 4.47 -0.90 -1.15
CA SER A 54 5.12 0.11 -2.00
C SER A 54 4.40 0.26 -3.34
N ASN A 55 3.99 -0.85 -3.96
CA ASN A 55 3.21 -0.84 -5.20
C ASN A 55 1.82 -0.23 -5.01
N LEU A 56 1.18 -0.48 -3.86
CA LEU A 56 -0.06 0.19 -3.49
C LEU A 56 0.12 1.71 -3.40
N ILE A 57 1.19 2.19 -2.76
CA ILE A 57 1.54 3.62 -2.70
C ILE A 57 1.68 4.19 -4.12
N LYS A 58 2.50 3.57 -4.97
CA LYS A 58 2.71 4.01 -6.36
C LYS A 58 1.40 4.06 -7.14
N ALA A 59 0.53 3.05 -7.00
CA ALA A 59 -0.76 3.02 -7.65
C ALA A 59 -1.68 4.17 -7.18
N SER A 60 -1.63 4.55 -5.90
CA SER A 60 -2.40 5.67 -5.35
C SER A 60 -1.92 7.03 -5.88
N GLU A 61 -0.61 7.21 -6.04
CA GLU A 61 0.01 8.41 -6.62
C GLU A 61 -0.30 8.51 -8.12
N LEU A 62 -0.23 7.39 -8.85
CA LEU A 62 -0.60 7.33 -10.26
C LEU A 62 -2.06 7.75 -10.48
N LYS A 63 -2.98 7.23 -9.67
CA LYS A 63 -4.40 7.64 -9.71
C LYS A 63 -4.58 9.13 -9.45
N ALA A 64 -3.89 9.69 -8.45
CA ALA A 64 -3.93 11.12 -8.18
C ALA A 64 -3.38 11.95 -9.36
N GLY A 65 -2.33 11.47 -10.03
CA GLY A 65 -1.75 12.10 -11.21
C GLY A 65 -2.72 12.14 -12.38
N LEU A 66 -3.38 11.01 -12.66
CA LEU A 66 -4.41 10.93 -13.71
C LEU A 66 -5.57 11.90 -13.45
N ILE A 67 -6.00 12.06 -12.20
CA ILE A 67 -7.04 13.03 -11.81
C ILE A 67 -6.58 14.46 -12.11
N LEU A 68 -5.35 14.83 -11.76
CA LEU A 68 -4.80 16.15 -12.06
C LEU A 68 -4.71 16.42 -13.56
N SER A 69 -4.23 15.45 -14.34
CA SER A 69 -4.19 15.56 -15.80
C SER A 69 -5.59 15.75 -16.40
N PHE A 70 -6.57 15.00 -15.90
CA PHE A 70 -7.96 15.12 -16.32
C PHE A 70 -8.54 16.51 -16.02
N TYR A 71 -8.26 17.08 -14.84
CA TYR A 71 -8.63 18.47 -14.54
C TYR A 71 -7.93 19.48 -15.42
N GLY A 72 -6.66 19.26 -15.79
CA GLY A 72 -5.95 20.13 -16.73
C GLY A 72 -6.68 20.24 -18.08
N ILE A 73 -7.21 19.10 -18.57
CA ILE A 73 -8.01 19.06 -19.79
C ILE A 73 -9.33 19.83 -19.62
N ILE A 74 -10.08 19.54 -18.55
CA ILE A 74 -11.38 20.20 -18.29
C ILE A 74 -11.20 21.71 -18.14
N LEU A 75 -10.24 22.16 -17.33
CA LEU A 75 -10.01 23.57 -17.09
C LEU A 75 -9.65 24.32 -18.38
N ASN A 76 -8.91 23.70 -19.30
CA ASN A 76 -8.64 24.28 -20.61
C ASN A 76 -9.94 24.50 -21.43
N PHE A 77 -10.83 23.51 -21.48
CA PHE A 77 -12.13 23.66 -22.17
C PHE A 77 -13.00 24.75 -21.53
N ILE A 78 -13.01 24.83 -20.19
CA ILE A 78 -13.75 25.87 -19.46
C ILE A 78 -13.15 27.25 -19.72
N TYR A 79 -11.82 27.38 -19.74
CA TYR A 79 -11.14 28.64 -20.05
C TYR A 79 -11.53 29.17 -21.44
N GLN A 80 -11.55 28.30 -22.45
CA GLN A 80 -11.98 28.68 -23.81
C GLN A 80 -13.46 29.07 -23.88
N SER A 81 -14.31 28.44 -23.06
CA SER A 81 -15.76 28.69 -23.05
C SER A 81 -16.16 29.86 -22.15
N ALA A 82 -15.27 30.34 -21.27
CA ALA A 82 -15.57 31.30 -20.22
C ALA A 82 -16.09 32.63 -20.77
N GLU A 83 -15.49 33.16 -21.84
CA GLU A 83 -15.91 34.43 -22.46
C GLU A 83 -17.34 34.35 -23.01
N THR A 84 -17.70 33.21 -23.60
CA THR A 84 -19.05 32.98 -24.14
C THR A 84 -20.10 32.90 -23.03
N VAL A 85 -19.75 32.27 -21.91
CA VAL A 85 -20.64 32.16 -20.74
C VAL A 85 -20.80 33.51 -20.04
N LEU A 86 -19.72 34.28 -19.90
CA LEU A 86 -19.73 35.61 -19.26
C LEU A 86 -20.54 36.66 -20.04
N ARG A 87 -20.62 36.53 -21.37
CA ARG A 87 -21.40 37.43 -22.23
C ARG A 87 -22.86 37.01 -22.41
N SER A 88 -23.27 35.88 -21.84
CA SER A 88 -24.64 35.40 -21.94
C SER A 88 -25.58 36.20 -21.03
N GLU A 89 -26.74 36.64 -21.55
CA GLU A 89 -27.81 37.28 -20.78
C GLU A 89 -28.67 36.28 -19.97
N ALA A 90 -28.25 35.01 -19.89
CA ALA A 90 -28.95 34.00 -19.08
C ALA A 90 -28.99 34.41 -17.60
N ASN A 91 -30.09 34.10 -16.91
CA ASN A 91 -30.34 34.43 -15.51
C ASN A 91 -29.07 34.22 -14.65
N PRO A 92 -28.39 35.30 -14.21
CA PRO A 92 -27.00 35.21 -13.79
C PRO A 92 -26.85 34.41 -12.48
N THR A 93 -27.79 34.57 -11.56
CA THR A 93 -27.69 34.07 -10.19
C THR A 93 -27.51 32.55 -10.09
N PRO A 94 -28.38 31.69 -10.65
CA PRO A 94 -28.23 30.23 -10.53
C PRO A 94 -26.96 29.70 -11.23
N LEU A 95 -26.58 30.28 -12.37
CA LEU A 95 -25.38 29.86 -13.12
C LEU A 95 -24.11 30.18 -12.33
N TYR A 96 -24.01 31.37 -11.73
CA TYR A 96 -22.88 31.74 -10.88
C TYR A 96 -22.77 30.85 -9.64
N ILE A 97 -23.90 30.51 -9.01
CA ILE A 97 -23.90 29.60 -7.84
C ILE A 97 -23.37 28.22 -8.22
N LEU A 98 -23.87 27.65 -9.33
CA LEU A 98 -23.51 26.30 -9.75
C LEU A 98 -22.05 26.21 -10.20
N THR A 99 -21.57 27.22 -10.93
CA THR A 99 -20.16 27.36 -11.33
C THR A 99 -19.24 27.55 -10.12
N SER A 100 -19.66 28.34 -9.14
CA SER A 100 -18.89 28.54 -7.90
C SER A 100 -18.77 27.24 -7.09
N LEU A 101 -19.87 26.49 -6.96
CA LEU A 101 -19.87 25.21 -6.27
C LEU A 101 -18.99 24.18 -7.00
N TRP A 102 -19.05 24.15 -8.33
CA TRP A 102 -18.17 23.33 -9.16
C TRP A 102 -16.68 23.65 -8.94
N PHE A 103 -16.35 24.94 -8.92
CA PHE A 103 -14.98 25.39 -8.72
C PHE A 103 -14.46 24.98 -7.33
N ILE A 104 -15.27 25.17 -6.28
CA ILE A 104 -14.93 24.74 -4.92
C ILE A 104 -14.70 23.23 -4.87
N ALA A 105 -15.59 22.42 -5.45
CA ALA A 105 -15.42 20.97 -5.50
C ALA A 105 -14.12 20.56 -6.23
N THR A 106 -13.81 21.23 -7.34
CA THR A 106 -12.57 21.03 -8.11
C THR A 106 -11.33 21.34 -7.28
N VAL A 107 -11.29 22.50 -6.60
CA VAL A 107 -10.17 22.90 -5.74
C VAL A 107 -9.96 21.90 -4.60
N ILE A 108 -11.04 21.46 -3.94
CA ILE A 108 -10.95 20.44 -2.88
C ILE A 108 -10.41 19.12 -3.43
N SER A 109 -10.87 18.69 -4.60
CA SER A 109 -10.39 17.49 -5.27
C SER A 109 -8.89 17.55 -5.55
N VAL A 110 -8.43 18.66 -6.15
CA VAL A 110 -7.02 18.92 -6.49
C VAL A 110 -6.16 18.94 -5.22
N PHE A 111 -6.62 19.60 -4.16
CA PHE A 111 -5.94 19.63 -2.88
C PHE A 111 -5.65 18.23 -2.33
N TYR A 112 -6.66 17.34 -2.37
CA TYR A 112 -6.46 15.94 -1.96
C TYR A 112 -5.56 15.14 -2.91
N SER A 113 -5.57 15.44 -4.22
CA SER A 113 -4.63 14.83 -5.18
C SER A 113 -3.19 15.22 -4.87
N VAL A 114 -2.92 16.51 -4.66
CA VAL A 114 -1.58 17.02 -4.34
C VAL A 114 -1.06 16.43 -3.04
N ARG A 115 -1.91 16.33 -2.01
CA ARG A 115 -1.56 15.65 -0.75
C ARG A 115 -1.15 14.19 -0.96
N CYS A 116 -1.64 13.50 -1.99
CA CYS A 116 -1.21 12.14 -2.28
C CYS A 116 0.29 12.07 -2.64
N PHE A 117 0.86 13.10 -3.25
CA PHE A 117 2.26 13.15 -3.67
C PHE A 117 3.23 13.58 -2.57
N ILE A 118 2.76 14.29 -1.54
CA ILE A 118 3.63 14.78 -0.49
C ILE A 118 4.25 13.58 0.25
N PRO A 119 5.60 13.48 0.33
CA PRO A 119 6.25 12.43 1.07
C PRO A 119 5.96 12.62 2.56
N LYS A 120 5.55 11.54 3.22
CA LYS A 120 5.31 11.54 4.66
C LYS A 120 6.36 10.67 5.32
N LEU A 121 7.24 11.31 6.08
CA LEU A 121 8.23 10.64 6.92
C LEU A 121 7.60 10.48 8.29
N GLU A 122 7.44 9.24 8.73
CA GLU A 122 7.17 8.95 10.14
C GLU A 122 8.52 8.91 10.86
N GLY A 123 8.61 9.33 12.13
CA GLY A 123 9.90 9.43 12.84
C GLY A 123 9.88 8.95 14.28
N ASN A 124 8.78 8.32 14.72
CA ASN A 124 8.65 7.72 16.06
C ASN A 124 8.82 6.20 15.98
N TYR A 125 10.01 5.73 15.66
CA TYR A 125 10.40 4.33 15.75
C TYR A 125 11.91 4.24 15.99
N ASP A 126 12.34 3.06 16.45
CA ASP A 126 13.72 2.78 16.78
C ASP A 126 14.61 2.75 15.54
N ASP A 127 15.92 2.94 15.71
CA ASP A 127 16.84 3.06 14.60
C ASP A 127 16.87 1.78 13.76
N ASN A 128 16.46 1.88 12.49
CA ASN A 128 16.22 0.72 11.64
C ASN A 128 17.18 0.71 10.44
N VAL A 129 17.98 -0.35 10.30
CA VAL A 129 19.01 -0.46 9.25
C VAL A 129 18.41 -0.60 7.84
N PHE A 130 17.14 -0.99 7.73
CA PHE A 130 16.41 -1.05 6.46
C PHE A 130 15.70 0.26 6.13
N TYR A 131 15.63 1.21 7.06
CA TYR A 131 15.02 2.52 6.80
C TYR A 131 16.00 3.49 6.15
N PHE A 132 15.70 3.94 4.94
CA PHE A 132 16.59 4.81 4.16
C PHE A 132 17.00 6.11 4.88
N GLY A 133 16.12 6.68 5.71
CA GLY A 133 16.42 7.92 6.43
C GLY A 133 17.35 7.71 7.62
N ASP A 134 17.37 6.52 8.21
CA ASP A 134 18.22 6.20 9.37
C ASP A 134 19.61 5.80 8.89
N VAL A 135 19.70 5.09 7.76
CA VAL A 135 20.95 4.76 7.05
C VAL A 135 21.85 5.98 6.91
N ILE A 136 21.27 7.14 6.57
CA ILE A 136 22.04 8.38 6.34
C ILE A 136 22.21 9.21 7.62
N ASN A 137 21.20 9.26 8.50
CA ASN A 137 21.19 10.22 9.60
C ASN A 137 21.65 9.65 10.95
N LYS A 138 21.65 8.31 11.12
CA LYS A 138 21.81 7.67 12.43
C LYS A 138 22.97 6.68 12.52
N PHE A 139 23.43 6.11 11.41
CA PHE A 139 24.47 5.07 11.41
C PHE A 139 25.89 5.53 11.05
N GLY A 140 26.15 6.85 11.04
CA GLY A 140 27.50 7.41 10.91
C GLY A 140 28.12 7.20 9.53
N THR A 141 29.30 6.57 9.49
CA THR A 141 30.06 6.30 8.27
C THR A 141 29.61 5.03 7.55
N ILE A 142 29.95 4.89 6.27
CA ILE A 142 29.65 3.69 5.46
C ILE A 142 30.14 2.40 6.13
N LYS A 143 31.32 2.45 6.79
CA LYS A 143 31.89 1.29 7.48
C LYS A 143 31.10 0.91 8.73
N GLU A 144 30.65 1.89 9.49
CA GLU A 144 29.83 1.68 10.70
C GLU A 144 28.46 1.12 10.34
N PHE A 145 27.80 1.69 9.32
CA PHE A 145 26.56 1.14 8.79
C PHE A 145 26.75 -0.29 8.29
N SER A 146 27.77 -0.55 7.45
CA SER A 146 28.01 -1.88 6.91
C SER A 146 28.23 -2.93 8.00
N LYS A 147 28.93 -2.56 9.08
CA LYS A 147 29.11 -3.43 10.24
C LYS A 147 27.80 -3.66 10.97
N LYS A 148 27.05 -2.61 11.30
CA LYS A 148 25.77 -2.71 11.99
C LYS A 148 24.74 -3.51 11.18
N PHE A 149 24.69 -3.30 9.87
CA PHE A 149 23.85 -4.05 8.95
C PHE A 149 24.18 -5.55 8.97
N TYR A 150 25.47 -5.90 8.93
CA TYR A 150 25.91 -7.29 9.04
C TYR A 150 25.54 -7.91 10.40
N ASP A 151 25.79 -7.18 11.50
CA ASP A 151 25.48 -7.64 12.86
C ASP A 151 23.97 -7.89 13.02
N VAL A 152 23.11 -6.99 12.51
CA VAL A 152 21.66 -7.18 12.48
C VAL A 152 21.28 -8.37 11.61
N SER A 153 21.88 -8.51 10.42
CA SER A 153 21.54 -9.56 9.46
C SER A 153 21.83 -10.99 9.97
N ILE A 154 22.75 -11.15 10.93
CA ILE A 154 23.00 -12.43 11.59
C ILE A 154 21.91 -12.75 12.63
N ASN A 155 21.31 -11.73 13.23
CA ASN A 155 20.28 -11.89 14.25
C ASN A 155 18.88 -11.91 13.62
N GLU A 156 18.41 -13.11 13.30
CA GLU A 156 17.10 -13.37 12.68
C GLU A 156 15.94 -12.62 13.36
N LYS A 157 15.94 -12.56 14.71
CA LYS A 157 14.91 -11.85 15.47
C LYS A 157 14.93 -10.34 15.19
N GLU A 158 16.12 -9.73 15.17
CA GLU A 158 16.30 -8.30 14.92
C GLU A 158 15.99 -7.94 13.46
N VAL A 159 16.31 -8.83 12.51
CA VAL A 159 15.90 -8.70 11.10
C VAL A 159 14.38 -8.65 10.98
N PHE A 160 13.66 -9.63 11.53
CA PHE A 160 12.21 -9.68 11.39
C PHE A 160 11.49 -8.55 12.13
N GLU A 161 12.01 -8.14 13.29
CA GLU A 161 11.51 -6.99 14.03
C GLU A 161 11.59 -5.72 13.17
N GLN A 162 12.78 -5.42 12.62
CA GLN A 162 12.99 -4.24 11.79
C GLN A 162 12.24 -4.31 10.45
N LEU A 163 12.10 -5.48 9.82
CA LEU A 163 11.27 -5.64 8.62
C LEU A 163 9.79 -5.44 8.94
N GLY A 164 9.32 -5.92 10.09
CA GLY A 164 7.96 -5.72 10.59
C GLY A 164 7.63 -4.24 10.79
N GLU A 165 8.55 -3.47 11.38
CA GLU A 165 8.43 -2.01 11.50
C GLU A 165 8.29 -1.33 10.14
N GLN A 166 9.11 -1.72 9.15
CA GLN A 166 9.01 -1.19 7.79
C GLN A 166 7.66 -1.50 7.14
N ILE A 167 7.12 -2.71 7.33
CA ILE A 167 5.77 -3.06 6.86
C ILE A 167 4.74 -2.14 7.51
N TYR A 168 4.81 -1.93 8.83
CA TYR A 168 3.86 -1.10 9.57
C TYR A 168 3.90 0.37 9.11
N ILE A 169 5.09 0.96 9.03
CA ILE A 169 5.29 2.36 8.62
C ILE A 169 4.80 2.56 7.18
N ASN A 170 5.23 1.71 6.24
CA ASN A 170 4.80 1.79 4.85
C ASN A 170 3.28 1.60 4.71
N SER A 171 2.69 0.70 5.49
CA SER A 171 1.24 0.47 5.48
C SER A 171 0.47 1.70 5.98
N LYS A 172 0.98 2.39 7.01
CA LYS A 172 0.40 3.65 7.51
C LYS A 172 0.43 4.75 6.45
N ILE A 173 1.55 4.88 5.73
CA ILE A 173 1.71 5.82 4.61
C ILE A 173 0.74 5.47 3.48
N ALA A 174 0.68 4.19 3.09
CA ALA A 174 -0.24 3.70 2.07
C ALA A 174 -1.69 4.03 2.42
N ALA A 175 -2.15 3.68 3.63
CA ALA A 175 -3.51 3.94 4.08
C ALA A 175 -3.87 5.44 4.05
N TRP A 176 -2.92 6.32 4.41
CA TRP A 176 -3.12 7.77 4.34
C TRP A 176 -3.24 8.26 2.88
N LYS A 177 -2.35 7.82 1.98
CA LYS A 177 -2.41 8.17 0.54
C LYS A 177 -3.69 7.65 -0.12
N PHE A 178 -4.09 6.41 0.16
CA PHE A 178 -5.35 5.83 -0.32
C PHE A 178 -6.57 6.63 0.13
N ARG A 179 -6.58 7.10 1.39
CA ARG A 179 -7.67 7.92 1.91
C ARG A 179 -7.77 9.26 1.18
N ASN A 180 -6.63 9.89 0.88
CA ASN A 180 -6.60 11.15 0.13
C ASN A 180 -7.05 10.94 -1.33
N VAL A 181 -6.53 9.95 -2.04
CA VAL A 181 -6.94 9.71 -3.43
C VAL A 181 -8.42 9.33 -3.52
N GLN A 182 -8.96 8.57 -2.57
CA GLN A 182 -10.38 8.25 -2.55
C GLN A 182 -11.26 9.49 -2.31
N ARG A 183 -10.83 10.40 -1.43
CA ARG A 183 -11.52 11.70 -1.24
C ARG A 183 -11.47 12.53 -2.50
N SER A 184 -10.31 12.61 -3.15
CA SER A 184 -10.15 13.30 -4.43
C SER A 184 -11.12 12.75 -5.49
N ILE A 185 -11.19 11.42 -5.67
CA ILE A 185 -12.13 10.79 -6.61
C ILE A 185 -13.60 11.16 -6.31
N ARG A 186 -14.01 11.21 -5.04
CA ARG A 186 -15.39 11.60 -4.69
C ARG A 186 -15.68 13.03 -5.12
N PHE A 187 -14.78 13.97 -4.83
CA PHE A 187 -14.95 15.36 -5.25
C PHE A 187 -14.84 15.53 -6.77
N LEU A 188 -14.05 14.71 -7.46
CA LEU A 188 -14.05 14.63 -8.92
C LEU A 188 -15.43 14.27 -9.47
N VAL A 189 -16.05 13.20 -8.97
CA VAL A 189 -17.39 12.81 -9.42
C VAL A 189 -18.41 13.93 -9.15
N ILE A 190 -18.38 14.54 -7.96
CA ILE A 190 -19.25 15.68 -7.63
C ILE A 190 -19.02 16.84 -8.60
N SER A 191 -17.76 17.18 -8.88
CA SER A 191 -17.43 18.26 -9.83
C SER A 191 -17.94 17.95 -11.23
N LEU A 192 -17.81 16.70 -11.71
CA LEU A 192 -18.30 16.32 -13.03
C LEU A 192 -19.82 16.41 -13.14
N VAL A 193 -20.54 15.98 -12.09
CA VAL A 193 -22.00 16.10 -12.05
C VAL A 193 -22.42 17.57 -12.05
N LEU A 194 -21.78 18.42 -11.24
CA LEU A 194 -22.07 19.85 -11.21
C LEU A 194 -21.80 20.51 -12.57
N LEU A 195 -20.69 20.15 -13.22
CA LEU A 195 -20.35 20.65 -14.53
C LEU A 195 -21.38 20.24 -15.59
N PHE A 196 -21.82 18.98 -15.56
CA PHE A 196 -22.85 18.47 -16.45
C PHE A 196 -24.18 19.20 -16.26
N VAL A 197 -24.64 19.39 -15.01
CA VAL A 197 -25.87 20.14 -14.72
C VAL A 197 -25.74 21.59 -15.19
N THR A 198 -24.57 22.22 -15.02
CA THR A 198 -24.30 23.58 -15.50
C THR A 198 -24.40 23.66 -17.02
N ALA A 199 -23.80 22.70 -17.74
CA ALA A 199 -23.84 22.66 -19.19
C ALA A 199 -25.27 22.45 -19.73
N VAL A 200 -26.07 21.57 -19.10
CA VAL A 200 -27.47 21.35 -19.47
C VAL A 200 -28.31 22.60 -19.21
N TYR A 201 -28.15 23.23 -18.05
CA TYR A 201 -28.86 24.48 -17.71
C TYR A 201 -28.57 25.59 -18.72
N PHE A 202 -27.29 25.79 -19.05
CA PHE A 202 -26.86 26.77 -20.05
C PHE A 202 -27.38 26.44 -21.45
N GLY A 203 -27.35 25.16 -21.85
CA GLY A 203 -27.86 24.71 -23.14
C GLY A 203 -29.37 24.94 -23.30
N LEU A 204 -30.17 24.63 -22.28
CA LEU A 204 -31.63 24.85 -22.31
C LEU A 204 -31.99 26.33 -22.43
N HIS A 205 -31.32 27.20 -21.66
CA HIS A 205 -31.58 28.65 -21.67
C HIS A 205 -31.05 29.35 -22.94
N ARG A 206 -30.22 28.68 -23.74
CA ARG A 206 -29.79 29.16 -25.05
C ARG A 206 -30.76 28.77 -26.17
N ILE A 207 -31.51 27.67 -26.01
CA ILE A 207 -32.43 27.13 -27.01
C ILE A 207 -33.82 27.75 -26.91
N VAL A 208 -34.28 28.05 -25.69
CA VAL A 208 -35.56 28.72 -25.39
C VAL A 208 -35.38 30.23 -25.44
#